data_AF-A0A4W5QDH2-F1
#
_entry.id   AF-A0A4W5QDH2-F1
#
_cell.length_a   1.000
_cell.length_b   1.000
_cell.length_c   1.000
_cell.angle_alpha   90.00
_cell.angle_beta   90.00
_cell.angle_gamma   90.00
#
_symmetry.space_group_name_H-M   'P 1'
#
loop_
_entity.id
_entity.type
_entity.pdbx_description
1 polymer ?
#
loop_
_entity_poly.entity_id
_entity_poly.type
_entity_poly.pdbx_seq_one_letter_code
_entity_poly.pdbx_strand_id
1 'polypeptide(L)'
;MHALYLVMDPETLPLARDIFKLSQHPTQNFPFCVMSINMTCIALHALREEALSKECNRRQQVVGVLNEFYVATFLHLYQLWKSQQKTISDSGFVLKEVELFAKKNPKQMLRRLDVFLRERRYPDPTAQRPSPCLGGRGARSEGTRGKEMHFTGVCELPLNMEGEARLI
;
A
#
# COMPACT_ATOMS: atom_id res chain seq x y z
N MET A 1 -5.63 -6.67 -13.42
CA MET A 1 -5.12 -5.30 -13.18
C MET A 1 -4.66 -5.20 -11.72
N HIS A 2 -3.37 -5.41 -11.44
CA HIS A 2 -2.83 -5.55 -10.08
C HIS A 2 -2.88 -4.26 -9.24
N ALA A 3 -2.39 -3.15 -9.79
CA ALA A 3 -2.43 -1.86 -9.10
C ALA A 3 -3.88 -1.45 -8.76
N LEU A 4 -4.81 -1.72 -9.68
CA LEU A 4 -6.23 -1.46 -9.48
C LEU A 4 -6.80 -2.30 -8.32
N TYR A 5 -6.44 -3.58 -8.23
CA TYR A 5 -6.83 -4.46 -7.13
C TYR A 5 -6.37 -3.91 -5.77
N LEU A 6 -5.12 -3.44 -5.66
CA LEU A 6 -4.57 -2.86 -4.44
C LEU A 6 -5.26 -1.54 -4.00
N VAL A 7 -5.75 -0.73 -4.93
CA VAL A 7 -6.33 0.59 -4.61
C VAL A 7 -7.85 0.60 -4.56
N MET A 8 -8.53 -0.38 -5.16
CA MET A 8 -9.99 -0.44 -5.19
C MET A 8 -10.59 -1.39 -4.17
N ASP A 9 -9.84 -2.38 -3.68
CA ASP A 9 -10.34 -3.31 -2.66
C ASP A 9 -10.31 -2.63 -1.28
N PRO A 10 -11.46 -2.51 -0.57
CA PRO A 10 -11.52 -1.92 0.77
C PRO A 10 -10.57 -2.55 1.78
N GLU A 11 -10.25 -3.84 1.61
CA GLU A 11 -9.35 -4.55 2.53
C GLU A 11 -7.90 -4.14 2.34
N THR A 12 -7.49 -3.87 1.09
CA THR A 12 -6.10 -3.55 0.76
C THR A 12 -5.83 -2.04 0.64
N LEU A 13 -6.89 -1.24 0.48
CA LEU A 13 -6.81 0.23 0.42
C LEU A 13 -6.05 0.87 1.60
N PRO A 14 -6.19 0.42 2.87
CA PRO A 14 -5.38 0.95 3.97
C PRO A 14 -3.86 0.78 3.75
N LEU A 15 -3.43 -0.35 3.19
CA LEU A 15 -2.02 -0.55 2.82
C LEU A 15 -1.61 0.40 1.70
N ALA A 16 -2.43 0.55 0.66
CA ALA A 16 -2.16 1.47 -0.44
C ALA A 16 -1.98 2.91 0.05
N ARG A 17 -2.80 3.36 1.01
CA ARG A 17 -2.68 4.68 1.66
C ARG A 17 -1.38 4.83 2.44
N ASP A 18 -0.95 3.79 3.14
CA ASP A 18 0.31 3.82 3.88
C ASP A 18 1.54 3.86 2.96
N ILE A 19 1.48 3.16 1.83
CA ILE A 19 2.50 3.21 0.79
C ILE A 19 2.52 4.60 0.14
N PHE A 20 1.35 5.18 -0.16
CA PHE A 20 1.25 6.52 -0.70
C PHE A 20 1.84 7.57 0.25
N LYS A 21 1.57 7.48 1.56
CA LYS A 21 2.23 8.33 2.56
C LYS A 21 3.76 8.20 2.52
N LEU A 22 4.30 6.99 2.38
CA LEU A 22 5.75 6.78 2.27
C LEU A 22 6.32 7.36 0.97
N SER A 23 5.54 7.38 -0.11
CA SER A 23 5.97 8.00 -1.38
C SER A 23 6.19 9.51 -1.27
N GLN A 24 5.52 10.17 -0.32
CA GLN A 24 5.66 11.59 -0.02
C GLN A 24 6.70 11.88 1.07
N HIS A 25 7.38 10.85 1.58
CA HIS A 25 8.36 11.04 2.64
C HIS A 25 9.58 11.81 2.11
N PRO A 26 10.03 12.90 2.77
CA PRO A 26 11.00 13.85 2.21
C PRO A 26 12.36 13.24 1.88
N THR A 27 12.79 12.23 2.63
CA THR A 27 14.06 11.51 2.38
C THR A 27 13.88 10.25 1.57
N GLN A 28 13.04 9.31 2.05
CA GLN A 28 12.88 8.00 1.42
C GLN A 28 12.24 8.05 0.03
N ASN A 29 11.31 8.99 -0.23
CA ASN A 29 10.65 9.22 -1.53
C ASN A 29 10.28 7.92 -2.27
N PHE A 30 9.52 7.04 -1.61
CA PHE A 30 9.22 5.70 -2.15
C PHE A 30 8.56 5.77 -3.54
N PRO A 31 9.14 5.16 -4.60
CA PRO A 31 8.64 5.33 -5.97
C PRO A 31 7.44 4.40 -6.25
N PHE A 32 6.25 4.76 -5.74
CA PHE A 32 5.08 3.88 -5.66
C PHE A 32 4.66 3.25 -7.00
N CYS A 33 4.39 4.06 -8.03
CA CYS A 33 3.93 3.53 -9.33
C CYS A 33 5.01 2.68 -10.03
N VAL A 34 6.26 3.10 -9.98
CA VAL A 34 7.38 2.36 -10.59
C VAL A 34 7.57 1.01 -9.90
N MET A 35 7.53 0.99 -8.57
CA MET A 35 7.61 -0.26 -7.80
C MET A 35 6.42 -1.17 -8.07
N SER A 36 5.23 -0.63 -8.29
CA SER A 36 4.03 -1.40 -8.65
C SER A 36 4.21 -2.21 -9.93
N ILE A 37 4.85 -1.62 -10.95
CA ILE A 37 5.18 -2.33 -12.19
C ILE A 37 6.16 -3.47 -11.88
N ASN A 38 7.20 -3.22 -11.07
CA ASN A 38 8.15 -4.25 -10.67
C ASN A 38 7.50 -5.39 -9.87
N MET A 39 6.58 -5.09 -8.94
CA MET A 39 5.85 -6.11 -8.19
C MET A 39 4.97 -6.96 -9.11
N THR A 40 4.40 -6.35 -10.15
CA THR A 40 3.67 -7.09 -11.20
C THR A 40 4.60 -8.06 -11.93
N CYS A 41 5.81 -7.62 -12.32
CA CYS A 41 6.80 -8.48 -12.95
C CYS A 41 7.20 -9.66 -12.05
N ILE A 42 7.50 -9.41 -10.78
CA ILE A 42 7.86 -10.47 -9.82
C ILE A 42 6.72 -11.47 -9.65
N ALA A 43 5.47 -11.01 -9.52
CA ALA A 43 4.31 -11.89 -9.40
C ALA A 43 4.13 -12.79 -10.63
N LEU A 44 4.26 -12.22 -11.84
CA LEU A 44 4.17 -12.97 -13.09
C LEU A 44 5.33 -13.97 -13.25
N HIS A 45 6.55 -13.58 -12.88
CA HIS A 45 7.70 -14.48 -12.88
C HIS A 45 7.51 -15.64 -11.90
N ALA A 46 7.02 -15.37 -10.68
CA ALA A 46 6.73 -16.41 -9.69
C ALA A 46 5.66 -17.40 -10.18
N LEU A 47 4.66 -16.94 -10.93
CA LEU A 47 3.68 -17.82 -11.57
C LEU A 47 4.31 -18.63 -12.70
N ARG A 48 5.04 -17.98 -13.62
CA ARG A 48 5.68 -18.62 -14.78
C ARG A 48 6.69 -19.69 -14.36
N GLU A 49 7.40 -19.47 -13.26
CA GLU A 49 8.38 -20.41 -12.69
C GLU A 49 7.74 -21.39 -11.68
N GLU A 50 6.41 -21.51 -11.69
CA GLU A 50 5.63 -22.48 -10.92
C GLU A 50 5.73 -22.36 -9.39
N ALA A 51 6.33 -21.29 -8.87
CA ALA A 51 6.43 -21.06 -7.42
C ALA A 51 5.04 -20.94 -6.76
N LEU A 52 4.05 -20.45 -7.51
CA LEU A 52 2.67 -20.31 -7.04
C LEU A 52 1.78 -21.54 -7.31
N SER A 53 2.24 -22.54 -8.07
CA SER A 53 1.40 -23.66 -8.55
C SER A 53 0.71 -24.40 -7.42
N LYS A 54 1.42 -24.68 -6.32
CA LYS A 54 0.83 -25.35 -5.14
C LYS A 54 -0.32 -24.55 -4.54
N GLU A 55 -0.20 -23.23 -4.50
CA GLU A 55 -1.21 -22.37 -3.90
C GLU A 55 -2.41 -22.16 -4.83
N CYS A 56 -2.15 -21.95 -6.13
CA CYS A 56 -3.19 -21.89 -7.15
C CYS A 56 -4.04 -23.16 -7.16
N ASN A 57 -3.39 -24.33 -7.11
CA ASN A 57 -4.07 -25.63 -7.07
C ASN A 57 -4.83 -25.84 -5.76
N ARG A 58 -4.25 -25.45 -4.62
CA ARG A 58 -4.92 -25.55 -3.31
C ARG A 58 -6.21 -24.73 -3.26
N ARG A 59 -6.22 -23.54 -3.87
CA ARG A 59 -7.38 -22.64 -3.87
C ARG A 59 -8.28 -22.75 -5.11
N GLN A 60 -7.87 -23.53 -6.11
CA GLN A 60 -8.53 -23.62 -7.43
C GLN A 60 -8.74 -22.24 -8.09
N GLN A 61 -7.79 -21.33 -7.89
CA GLN A 61 -7.88 -19.94 -8.39
C GLN A 61 -6.49 -19.41 -8.73
N VAL A 62 -6.27 -19.05 -10.00
CA VAL A 62 -5.00 -18.45 -10.44
C VAL A 62 -5.00 -16.94 -10.20
N VAL A 63 -6.03 -16.25 -10.70
CA VAL A 63 -6.10 -14.78 -10.66
C VAL A 63 -6.16 -14.24 -9.23
N GLY A 64 -6.96 -14.88 -8.36
CA GLY A 64 -7.05 -14.50 -6.95
C GLY A 64 -5.71 -14.64 -6.23
N VAL A 65 -5.05 -15.80 -6.37
CA VAL A 65 -3.72 -16.05 -5.77
C VAL A 65 -2.68 -15.08 -6.31
N LEU A 66 -2.70 -14.78 -7.62
CA LEU A 66 -1.76 -13.84 -8.22
C LEU A 66 -1.94 -12.41 -7.70
N ASN A 67 -3.20 -11.94 -7.59
CA ASN A 67 -3.52 -10.63 -7.04
C ASN A 67 -3.10 -10.50 -5.57
N GLU A 68 -3.44 -11.48 -4.74
CA GLU A 68 -3.01 -11.50 -3.34
C GLU A 68 -1.48 -11.57 -3.23
N PHE A 69 -0.82 -12.37 -4.07
CA PHE A 69 0.64 -12.49 -4.05
C PHE A 69 1.33 -11.18 -4.46
N TYR A 70 0.77 -10.45 -5.42
CA TYR A 70 1.20 -9.10 -5.76
C TYR A 70 1.10 -8.17 -4.55
N VAL A 71 -0.05 -8.14 -3.84
CA VAL A 71 -0.22 -7.30 -2.64
C VAL A 71 0.73 -7.72 -1.53
N ALA A 72 0.94 -9.02 -1.33
CA ALA A 72 1.88 -9.54 -0.34
C ALA A 72 3.32 -9.13 -0.65
N THR A 73 3.71 -9.18 -1.93
CA THR A 73 5.03 -8.72 -2.40
C THR A 73 5.20 -7.23 -2.16
N PHE A 74 4.16 -6.44 -2.42
CA PHE A 74 4.14 -5.02 -2.13
C PHE A 74 4.25 -4.71 -0.64
N LEU A 75 3.50 -5.43 0.21
CA LEU A 75 3.58 -5.30 1.66
C LEU A 75 5.00 -5.55 2.17
N HIS A 76 5.64 -6.62 1.68
CA HIS A 76 7.02 -6.93 2.05
C HIS A 76 7.99 -5.83 1.61
N LEU A 77 7.87 -5.37 0.37
CA LEU A 77 8.68 -4.24 -0.14
C LEU A 77 8.49 -2.99 0.72
N TYR A 78 7.24 -2.61 1.01
CA TYR A 78 6.90 -1.44 1.82
C TYR A 78 7.55 -1.53 3.21
N GLN A 79 7.41 -2.67 3.88
CA GLN A 79 7.96 -2.88 5.23
C GLN A 79 9.49 -2.85 5.21
N LEU A 80 10.12 -3.51 4.23
CA LEU A 80 11.56 -3.51 4.04
C LEU A 80 12.08 -2.08 3.82
N TRP A 81 11.46 -1.35 2.90
CA TRP A 81 11.82 0.02 2.57
C TRP A 81 11.73 0.93 3.78
N LYS A 82 10.58 0.90 4.46
CA LYS A 82 10.30 1.76 5.62
C LYS A 82 11.18 1.44 6.83
N SER A 83 11.33 0.16 7.18
CA SER A 83 12.08 -0.25 8.36
C SER A 83 13.57 0.03 8.23
N GLN A 84 14.13 -0.12 7.03
CA GLN A 84 15.54 0.10 6.75
C GLN A 84 15.86 1.49 6.19
N GLN A 85 14.88 2.41 6.17
CA GLN A 85 15.02 3.77 5.66
C GLN A 85 15.64 3.83 4.26
N LYS A 86 15.19 2.94 3.36
CA LYS A 86 15.71 2.84 2.00
C LYS A 86 15.39 4.11 1.20
N THR A 87 16.20 4.33 0.18
CA THR A 87 16.05 5.43 -0.79
C THR A 87 16.01 4.88 -2.21
N ILE A 88 15.73 5.75 -3.18
CA ILE A 88 15.72 5.39 -4.60
C ILE A 88 17.04 4.75 -5.05
N SER A 89 18.17 5.18 -4.49
CA SER A 89 19.49 4.62 -4.77
C SER A 89 19.63 3.15 -4.39
N ASP A 90 18.83 2.67 -3.43
CA ASP A 90 18.84 1.27 -2.97
C ASP A 90 17.95 0.34 -3.81
N SER A 91 17.15 0.91 -4.73
CA SER A 91 16.07 0.20 -5.43
C SER A 91 16.51 -1.09 -6.12
N GLY A 92 17.67 -1.11 -6.78
CA GLY A 92 18.19 -2.30 -7.44
C GLY A 92 18.45 -3.46 -6.48
N PHE A 93 19.05 -3.18 -5.32
CA PHE A 93 19.31 -4.18 -4.29
C PHE A 93 18.01 -4.67 -3.64
N VAL A 94 17.11 -3.73 -3.32
CA VAL A 94 15.82 -4.03 -2.71
C VAL A 94 14.97 -4.91 -3.61
N LEU A 95 14.90 -4.62 -4.92
CA LEU A 95 14.13 -5.42 -5.88
C LEU A 95 14.66 -6.86 -5.97
N LYS A 96 15.98 -7.02 -6.02
CA LYS A 96 16.61 -8.34 -6.05
C LYS A 96 16.33 -9.15 -4.78
N GLU A 97 16.39 -8.50 -3.61
CA GLU A 97 16.07 -9.12 -2.32
C GLU A 97 14.60 -9.57 -2.27
N VAL A 98 13.67 -8.67 -2.64
CA VAL A 98 12.23 -8.94 -2.65
C VAL A 98 11.88 -10.06 -3.62
N GLU A 99 12.43 -10.05 -4.84
CA GLU A 99 12.17 -11.12 -5.83
C GLU A 99 12.64 -12.48 -5.31
N LEU A 100 13.87 -12.56 -4.80
CA LEU A 100 14.44 -13.79 -4.27
C LEU A 100 13.60 -14.31 -3.09
N PHE A 101 13.23 -13.44 -2.16
CA PHE A 101 12.46 -13.82 -0.98
C PHE A 101 11.05 -14.28 -1.35
N ALA A 102 10.35 -13.52 -2.21
CA ALA A 102 8.97 -13.79 -2.57
C ALA A 102 8.82 -15.13 -3.32
N LYS A 103 9.73 -15.42 -4.26
CA LYS A 103 9.72 -16.67 -5.05
C LYS A 103 10.09 -17.89 -4.21
N LYS A 104 11.00 -17.75 -3.24
CA LYS A 104 11.37 -18.84 -2.32
C LYS A 104 10.28 -19.13 -1.29
N ASN A 105 9.51 -18.12 -0.89
CA ASN A 105 8.59 -18.21 0.25
C ASN A 105 7.13 -17.83 -0.05
N PRO A 106 6.51 -18.27 -1.15
CA PRO A 106 5.20 -17.76 -1.59
C PRO A 106 4.08 -17.98 -0.58
N LYS A 107 4.08 -19.14 0.09
CA LYS A 107 3.12 -19.44 1.17
C LYS A 107 3.29 -18.50 2.36
N GLN A 108 4.53 -18.13 2.71
CA GLN A 108 4.80 -17.21 3.81
C GLN A 108 4.37 -15.79 3.45
N MET A 109 4.60 -15.36 2.21
CA MET A 109 4.15 -14.07 1.69
C MET A 109 2.63 -13.90 1.88
N LEU A 110 1.85 -14.87 1.40
CA LEU A 110 0.39 -14.83 1.50
C LEU A 110 -0.10 -14.90 2.95
N ARG A 111 0.56 -15.70 3.81
CA ARG A 111 0.23 -15.75 5.25
C ARG A 111 0.49 -14.42 5.95
N ARG A 112 1.61 -13.75 5.66
CA ARG A 112 1.93 -12.43 6.24
C ARG A 112 0.90 -11.39 5.84
N LEU A 113 0.44 -11.43 4.59
CA LEU A 113 -0.63 -10.55 4.13
C LEU A 113 -1.93 -10.83 4.88
N ASP A 114 -2.36 -12.08 5.00
CA ASP A 114 -3.58 -12.45 5.73
C ASP A 114 -3.56 -11.97 7.19
N VAL A 115 -2.43 -12.13 7.89
CA VAL A 115 -2.26 -11.59 9.26
C VAL A 115 -2.40 -10.07 9.28
N PHE A 116 -1.68 -9.37 8.40
CA PHE A 116 -1.72 -7.90 8.31
C PHE A 116 -3.14 -7.37 8.03
N LEU A 117 -3.88 -8.02 7.12
CA LEU A 117 -5.25 -7.63 6.79
C LEU A 117 -6.21 -7.90 7.96
N ARG A 118 -6.04 -9.00 8.70
CA ARG A 118 -6.88 -9.31 9.87
C ARG A 118 -6.69 -8.32 11.01
N GLU A 119 -5.45 -7.96 11.32
CA GLU A 119 -5.12 -6.95 12.34
C GLU A 119 -5.77 -5.59 12.03
N ARG A 120 -5.93 -5.28 10.73
CA ARG A 120 -6.58 -4.04 10.26
C ARG A 120 -8.10 -4.09 10.34
N ARG A 121 -8.72 -5.26 10.17
CA ARG A 121 -10.18 -5.44 10.28
C ARG A 121 -10.65 -5.38 11.73
N TYR A 122 -9.85 -5.91 12.66
CA TYR A 122 -10.15 -5.92 14.09
C TYR A 122 -9.00 -5.24 14.85
N PRO A 123 -8.91 -3.90 14.76
CA PRO A 123 -7.92 -3.17 15.55
C PRO A 123 -8.18 -3.46 17.03
N ASP A 124 -7.17 -3.95 17.74
CA ASP A 124 -7.26 -4.26 19.17
C ASP A 124 -7.79 -3.02 19.92
N PRO A 125 -8.97 -3.12 20.58
CA PRO A 125 -9.55 -2.01 21.33
C PRO A 125 -8.62 -1.48 22.42
N THR A 126 -7.66 -2.27 22.88
CA THR A 126 -6.71 -1.91 23.95
C THR A 126 -5.44 -1.23 23.46
N ALA A 127 -5.15 -1.24 22.15
CA ALA A 127 -3.97 -0.59 21.57
C ALA A 127 -4.10 0.94 21.46
N GLN A 128 -5.29 1.50 21.67
CA GLN A 128 -5.53 2.94 21.79
C GLN A 128 -5.48 3.38 23.26
N ARG A 129 -4.35 3.19 23.94
CA ARG A 129 -4.07 4.01 25.13
C ARG A 129 -3.36 5.28 24.67
N PRO A 130 -3.94 6.47 24.84
CA PRO A 130 -3.17 7.69 24.71
C PRO A 130 -2.04 7.64 25.74
N SER A 131 -0.81 7.88 25.30
CA SER A 131 0.34 8.01 26.18
C SER A 131 0.02 9.03 27.28
N PRO A 132 0.37 8.78 28.56
CA PRO A 132 0.15 9.77 29.60
C PRO A 132 1.10 10.95 29.34
N CYS A 133 0.53 12.07 28.89
CA CYS A 133 1.24 13.32 28.75
C CYS A 133 1.72 13.77 30.15
N LEU A 134 3.03 13.71 30.37
CA LEU A 134 3.68 14.36 31.50
C LEU A 134 3.58 15.88 31.31
N GLY A 135 2.99 16.54 32.31
CA GLY A 135 2.72 17.96 32.29
C GLY A 135 3.98 18.84 32.20
N GLY A 136 3.87 19.89 31.39
CA GLY A 136 4.80 21.01 31.33
C GLY A 136 4.03 22.29 30.97
N ARG A 137 4.09 23.27 31.87
CA ARG A 137 3.32 24.52 31.88
C ARG A 137 3.69 25.48 30.74
N GLY A 138 2.65 26.11 30.16
CA GLY A 138 2.57 27.56 29.95
C GLY A 138 3.27 28.18 28.72
N ALA A 139 2.47 28.67 27.76
CA ALA A 139 2.54 30.04 27.20
C ALA A 139 1.35 30.29 26.27
N ARG A 140 0.68 31.43 26.46
CA ARG A 140 -0.35 31.98 25.56
C ARG A 140 0.32 32.56 24.31
N SER A 141 -0.26 32.36 23.13
CA SER A 141 -0.19 33.31 22.00
C SER A 141 -1.36 33.08 21.04
N GLU A 142 -1.97 34.19 20.63
CA GLU A 142 -3.13 34.33 19.75
C GLU A 142 -2.79 34.13 18.26
N GLY A 143 -3.84 33.84 17.46
CA GLY A 143 -3.92 34.05 16.00
C GLY A 143 -3.18 33.02 15.12
N THR A 144 -3.81 32.21 14.28
CA THR A 144 -4.49 32.64 13.05
C THR A 144 -5.34 31.49 12.50
N ARG A 145 -6.58 31.79 12.12
CA ARG A 145 -7.59 30.84 11.62
C ARG A 145 -7.24 30.37 10.20
N GLY A 146 -6.56 29.23 10.08
CA GLY A 146 -6.28 28.58 8.79
C GLY A 146 -7.52 27.86 8.25
N LYS A 147 -7.93 28.22 7.03
CA LYS A 147 -9.04 27.61 6.28
C LYS A 147 -9.00 26.08 6.33
N GLU A 148 -10.07 25.46 6.82
CA GLU A 148 -10.37 24.05 6.53
C GLU A 148 -10.48 23.86 5.02
N MET A 149 -9.59 23.06 4.45
CA MET A 149 -9.72 22.61 3.07
C MET A 149 -10.67 21.42 3.06
N HIS A 150 -11.89 21.64 2.60
CA HIS A 150 -12.86 20.58 2.35
C HIS A 150 -12.39 19.75 1.16
N PHE A 151 -11.89 18.54 1.42
CA PHE A 151 -11.51 17.60 0.36
C PHE A 151 -12.76 16.83 -0.11
N THR A 152 -13.35 17.29 -1.19
CA THR A 152 -14.49 16.64 -1.84
C THR A 152 -13.95 15.44 -2.64
N GLY A 153 -14.37 14.23 -2.29
CA GLY A 153 -13.96 13.01 -2.99
C GLY A 153 -14.50 12.97 -4.43
N VAL A 154 -13.85 12.19 -5.30
CA VAL A 154 -14.20 12.07 -6.74
C VAL A 154 -15.66 11.59 -6.98
N CYS A 155 -16.33 11.06 -5.94
CA CYS A 155 -17.74 10.67 -5.99
C CYS A 155 -18.74 11.79 -5.61
N GLU A 156 -18.26 12.99 -5.22
CA GLU A 156 -19.09 14.12 -4.76
C GLU A 156 -18.99 15.34 -5.70
N LEU A 157 -18.87 15.09 -7.01
CA LEU A 157 -19.02 16.17 -7.99
C LEU A 157 -20.52 16.46 -8.17
N PRO A 158 -20.98 17.72 -8.01
CA PRO A 158 -22.33 18.08 -8.43
C PRO A 158 -22.45 17.87 -9.94
N LEU A 159 -23.55 17.24 -10.36
CA LEU A 159 -23.93 17.06 -11.75
C LEU A 159 -24.23 18.44 -12.37
N ASN A 160 -23.19 19.16 -12.80
CA ASN A 160 -23.39 20.31 -13.67
C ASN A 160 -23.67 19.80 -15.08
N MET A 161 -24.92 20.00 -15.47
CA MET A 161 -25.49 19.72 -16.78
C MET A 161 -24.67 20.38 -17.89
N GLU A 162 -24.41 19.60 -18.94
CA GLU A 162 -24.18 19.94 -20.35
C GLU A 162 -23.78 21.39 -20.68
N GLY A 163 -22.51 21.57 -21.01
CA GLY A 163 -22.01 22.74 -21.75
C GLY A 163 -21.63 22.34 -23.17
N GLU A 164 -22.38 22.85 -24.14
CA GLU A 164 -22.23 22.66 -25.59
C GLU A 164 -20.76 22.73 -26.07
N ALA A 165 -20.31 21.67 -26.74
CA ALA A 165 -19.09 21.70 -27.54
C ALA A 165 -19.33 22.55 -28.79
N ARG A 166 -18.79 23.76 -28.84
CA ARG A 166 -18.63 24.50 -30.09
C ARG A 166 -17.28 24.11 -30.72
N LEU A 167 -17.36 23.43 -31.86
CA LEU A 167 -16.24 23.18 -32.75
C LEU A 167 -15.81 24.51 -33.40
N ILE A 168 -14.51 24.80 -33.37
CA ILE A 168 -13.84 25.70 -34.31
C ILE A 168 -13.15 24.82 -35.34
#